data_AF-A0A310SHB5-F1
#
_entry.id   AF-A0A310SHB5-F1
#
_cell.length_a   1.000
_cell.length_b   1.000
_cell.length_c   1.000
_cell.angle_alpha   90.00
_cell.angle_beta   90.00
_cell.angle_gamma   90.00
#
_symmetry.space_group_name_H-M   'P 1'
#
loop_
_entity.id
_entity.type
_entity.pdbx_description
1 polymer ?
#
loop_
_entity_poly.entity_id
_entity_poly.type
_entity_poly.pdbx_seq_one_letter_code
_entity_poly.pdbx_strand_id
1 'polypeptide(L)'
;MSDNEGEQFKVYKNDTRIPCKYGIKCYQKNAVHHKKYKHPPTKEIKLQKEDNEIFYEDLHSAVSTIKNNIPENNDNLCKVIKISENLSHTETVKNLNNLITIRSVLKGANINIENDKIPSAIAKTIISHLFLTDMPEDFFQFYEFCKSISEKDPLNALKDLHLQLVGPYDIFKEGFVNCKIKDKEALLCHWRYYYDPPEFQTIIKDNGIDGLHFGYWRDDILETPVFVAKNKATLNCIFEPIAENIFSSLNEYIREKLILASPFEKIRIAQLHQKLKNFAKKKKISLEKKTENMQAREKQVVTRTFHKAGIVVPYNNKTQLGYRDLAVTDNELQKILEQIEHTLTPEAKKIWVAKLEEIIRLAIIAADECDFGTVLELGHDLFSSGVSSIQTKTLNLLSLAYNFLQRPQLLHIVQAHLKNRSKSLDLSVLQFD
;
A
#
# COMPACT_ATOMS: atom_id res chain seq x y z
N MET A 1 -25.31 -36.99 -36.41
CA MET A 1 -25.29 -36.55 -34.99
C MET A 1 -25.69 -35.07 -34.92
N SER A 2 -26.84 -34.69 -35.46
CA SER A 2 -27.29 -33.29 -35.64
C SER A 2 -28.43 -32.89 -34.70
N ASP A 3 -28.84 -33.75 -33.78
CA ASP A 3 -30.09 -33.56 -33.03
C ASP A 3 -29.93 -32.80 -31.70
N ASN A 4 -28.70 -32.55 -31.24
CA ASN A 4 -28.43 -31.91 -29.94
C ASN A 4 -28.47 -30.36 -29.98
N GLU A 5 -28.28 -29.75 -31.15
CA GLU A 5 -28.18 -28.29 -31.30
C GLU A 5 -29.56 -27.61 -31.30
N GLY A 6 -30.54 -28.21 -31.98
CA GLY A 6 -31.92 -27.74 -31.99
C GLY A 6 -32.58 -27.85 -30.62
N GLU A 7 -32.15 -28.83 -29.81
CA GLU A 7 -32.67 -29.05 -28.46
C GLU A 7 -32.14 -28.00 -27.47
N GLN A 8 -30.84 -27.69 -27.50
CA GLN A 8 -30.23 -26.67 -26.63
C GLN A 8 -30.80 -25.26 -26.90
N PHE A 9 -31.09 -24.93 -28.16
CA PHE A 9 -31.69 -23.64 -28.51
C PHE A 9 -33.17 -23.55 -28.13
N LYS A 10 -33.92 -24.67 -28.22
CA LYS A 10 -35.29 -24.75 -27.68
C LYS A 10 -35.30 -24.55 -26.16
N VAL A 11 -34.34 -25.15 -25.45
CA VAL A 11 -34.18 -24.96 -24.00
C VAL A 11 -33.89 -23.48 -23.68
N TYR A 12 -33.01 -22.80 -24.42
CA TYR A 12 -32.73 -21.37 -24.22
C TYR A 12 -33.96 -20.48 -24.49
N LYS A 13 -34.75 -20.78 -25.52
CA LYS A 13 -35.99 -20.02 -25.81
C LYS A 13 -37.04 -20.18 -24.71
N ASN A 14 -37.18 -21.39 -24.17
CA ASN A 14 -38.16 -21.72 -23.14
C ASN A 14 -37.70 -21.36 -21.71
N ASP A 15 -36.45 -20.94 -21.54
CA ASP A 15 -35.90 -20.49 -20.26
C ASP A 15 -36.49 -19.13 -19.84
N THR A 16 -37.09 -19.06 -18.65
CA THR A 16 -37.77 -17.87 -18.12
C THR A 16 -36.83 -16.82 -17.53
N ARG A 17 -35.53 -17.13 -17.40
CA ARG A 17 -34.51 -16.18 -16.91
C ARG A 17 -34.28 -15.03 -17.89
N ILE A 18 -33.79 -13.91 -17.38
CA ILE A 18 -33.57 -12.69 -18.16
C ILE A 18 -32.39 -12.91 -19.12
N PRO A 19 -32.50 -12.60 -20.43
CA PRO A 19 -31.36 -12.69 -21.34
C PRO A 19 -30.19 -11.82 -20.86
N CYS A 20 -28.99 -12.41 -20.75
CA CYS A 20 -27.80 -11.65 -20.40
C CYS A 20 -27.43 -10.67 -21.51
N LYS A 21 -27.23 -9.39 -21.15
CA LYS A 21 -26.80 -8.33 -22.07
C LYS A 21 -25.49 -8.67 -22.81
N TYR A 22 -24.62 -9.46 -22.19
CA TYR A 22 -23.32 -9.85 -22.73
C TYR A 22 -23.31 -11.21 -23.45
N GLY A 23 -24.43 -11.95 -23.42
CA GLY A 23 -24.62 -13.21 -24.15
C GLY A 23 -23.45 -14.19 -23.97
N ILE A 24 -22.98 -14.78 -25.08
CA ILE A 24 -21.84 -15.72 -25.07
C ILE A 24 -20.51 -15.12 -24.57
N LYS A 25 -20.40 -13.78 -24.52
CA LYS A 25 -19.22 -13.03 -24.06
C LYS A 25 -19.32 -12.60 -22.59
N CYS A 26 -20.27 -13.14 -21.84
CA CYS A 26 -20.42 -12.82 -20.42
C CYS A 26 -19.27 -13.42 -19.60
N TYR A 27 -18.56 -12.58 -18.85
CA TYR A 27 -17.43 -12.98 -18.01
C TYR A 27 -17.85 -13.43 -16.59
N GLN A 28 -19.09 -13.15 -16.17
CA GLN A 28 -19.61 -13.55 -14.86
C GLN A 28 -19.98 -15.04 -14.86
N LYS A 29 -19.18 -15.88 -14.20
CA LYS A 29 -19.37 -17.34 -14.10
C LYS A 29 -19.97 -17.81 -12.77
N ASN A 30 -20.33 -16.89 -11.88
CA ASN A 30 -20.83 -17.24 -10.55
C ASN A 30 -22.28 -17.78 -10.58
N ALA A 31 -22.64 -18.61 -9.59
CA ALA A 31 -23.93 -19.30 -9.56
C ALA A 31 -25.14 -18.36 -9.39
N VAL A 32 -24.95 -17.19 -8.78
CA VAL A 32 -26.02 -16.19 -8.56
C VAL A 32 -26.41 -15.53 -9.88
N HIS A 33 -25.42 -15.15 -10.69
CA HIS A 33 -25.62 -14.60 -12.02
C HIS A 33 -26.35 -15.59 -12.93
N HIS A 34 -25.88 -16.84 -12.98
CA HIS A 34 -26.51 -17.88 -13.79
C HIS A 34 -27.91 -18.28 -13.30
N LYS A 35 -28.30 -17.97 -12.06
CA LYS A 35 -29.70 -18.13 -11.61
C LYS A 35 -30.62 -17.03 -12.15
N LYS A 36 -30.10 -15.80 -12.35
CA LYS A 36 -30.89 -14.64 -12.78
C LYS A 36 -30.87 -14.43 -14.29
N TYR A 37 -29.76 -14.76 -14.95
CA TYR A 37 -29.54 -14.49 -16.37
C TYR A 37 -29.26 -15.75 -17.19
N LYS A 38 -29.89 -15.85 -18.37
CA LYS A 38 -29.65 -16.92 -19.35
C LYS A 38 -28.66 -16.49 -20.42
N HIS A 39 -27.87 -17.44 -20.92
CA HIS A 39 -26.85 -17.24 -21.95
C HIS A 39 -27.10 -18.18 -23.13
N PRO A 40 -26.87 -17.75 -24.38
CA PRO A 40 -26.99 -18.61 -25.55
C PRO A 40 -25.88 -19.67 -25.58
N PRO A 41 -26.08 -20.83 -26.23
CA PRO A 41 -25.05 -21.86 -26.39
C PRO A 41 -23.85 -21.37 -27.22
N THR A 42 -22.68 -21.98 -26.98
CA THR A 42 -21.33 -21.40 -27.17
C THR A 42 -20.73 -21.47 -28.59
N LYS A 43 -21.47 -21.83 -29.64
CA LYS A 43 -20.95 -21.84 -31.02
C LYS A 43 -21.84 -21.06 -31.98
N GLU A 44 -21.21 -20.16 -32.74
CA GLU A 44 -21.84 -19.30 -33.75
C GLU A 44 -22.73 -20.08 -34.71
N ILE A 45 -24.00 -19.70 -34.83
CA ILE A 45 -24.85 -20.12 -35.93
C ILE A 45 -25.19 -18.90 -36.78
N LYS A 46 -24.78 -18.96 -38.05
CA LYS A 46 -25.19 -18.07 -39.13
C LYS A 46 -26.71 -18.04 -39.20
N LEU A 47 -27.32 -16.91 -38.89
CA LEU A 47 -28.72 -16.64 -39.25
C LEU A 47 -28.80 -16.59 -40.78
N GLN A 48 -29.50 -17.56 -41.37
CA GLN A 48 -29.95 -17.47 -42.75
C GLN A 48 -30.88 -16.26 -42.86
N LYS A 49 -30.50 -15.33 -43.75
CA LYS A 49 -31.32 -14.19 -44.16
C LYS A 49 -32.46 -14.72 -45.02
N GLU A 50 -33.70 -14.51 -44.57
CA GLU A 50 -34.84 -14.29 -45.45
C GLU A 50 -35.63 -13.09 -44.89
N ASP A 51 -35.46 -12.00 -45.63
CA ASP A 51 -36.10 -10.67 -45.68
C ASP A 51 -37.29 -10.36 -44.74
N ASN A 52 -37.05 -9.40 -43.84
CA ASN A 52 -37.77 -8.11 -43.83
C ASN A 52 -37.03 -7.09 -42.95
N GLU A 53 -36.95 -5.87 -43.48
CA GLU A 53 -36.16 -4.71 -43.08
C GLU A 53 -36.40 -4.22 -41.64
N ILE A 54 -35.32 -3.90 -40.90
CA ILE A 54 -35.24 -2.68 -40.06
C ILE A 54 -33.80 -2.14 -40.13
N PHE A 55 -33.69 -0.91 -40.64
CA PHE A 55 -32.48 -0.11 -40.83
C PHE A 55 -31.90 0.33 -39.47
N TYR A 56 -30.59 0.14 -39.26
CA TYR A 56 -29.82 0.83 -38.21
C TYR A 56 -29.12 2.01 -38.86
N GLU A 57 -29.66 3.22 -38.68
CA GLU A 57 -28.99 4.47 -39.04
C GLU A 57 -28.67 5.27 -37.77
N ASP A 58 -27.48 5.89 -37.82
CA ASP A 58 -26.90 6.79 -36.83
C ASP A 58 -27.89 7.80 -36.22
N LEU A 59 -27.76 8.08 -34.93
CA LEU A 59 -28.24 9.36 -34.40
C LEU A 59 -27.27 9.97 -33.39
N HIS A 60 -26.36 10.75 -33.96
CA HIS A 60 -25.46 11.67 -33.27
C HIS A 60 -25.99 13.12 -33.19
N SER A 61 -27.30 13.37 -33.35
CA SER A 61 -27.85 14.74 -33.30
C SER A 61 -29.16 14.81 -32.51
N ALA A 62 -29.06 15.11 -31.21
CA ALA A 62 -30.17 15.66 -30.40
C ALA A 62 -29.66 16.28 -29.08
N VAL A 63 -28.70 17.21 -29.13
CA VAL A 63 -28.46 18.18 -28.03
C VAL A 63 -28.20 19.56 -28.64
N SER A 64 -29.22 20.08 -29.30
CA SER A 64 -29.36 21.50 -29.59
C SER A 64 -30.84 21.77 -29.79
N THR A 65 -31.35 22.72 -29.01
CA THR A 65 -32.74 23.22 -29.01
C THR A 65 -33.73 22.43 -28.15
N ILE A 66 -33.73 22.71 -26.84
CA ILE A 66 -34.89 23.20 -26.07
C ILE A 66 -34.30 23.85 -24.81
N LYS A 67 -33.99 25.14 -24.94
CA LYS A 67 -34.03 26.08 -23.83
C LYS A 67 -35.51 26.51 -23.71
N ASN A 68 -35.93 26.69 -22.46
CA ASN A 68 -37.09 27.43 -21.96
C ASN A 68 -38.30 26.58 -21.52
N ASN A 69 -38.71 26.86 -20.27
CA ASN A 69 -39.96 26.52 -19.56
C ASN A 69 -39.94 25.10 -18.96
N ILE A 70 -40.08 24.81 -17.65
CA ILE A 70 -40.79 25.39 -16.47
C ILE A 70 -40.22 24.69 -15.18
N PRO A 71 -40.77 24.84 -13.96
CA PRO A 71 -40.47 25.78 -12.86
C PRO A 71 -39.65 25.20 -11.68
N GLU A 72 -39.39 26.09 -10.73
CA GLU A 72 -38.72 25.98 -9.43
C GLU A 72 -39.20 24.85 -8.48
N ASN A 73 -38.26 24.49 -7.59
CA ASN A 73 -38.41 23.85 -6.27
C ASN A 73 -38.62 22.32 -6.17
N ASN A 74 -37.54 21.59 -5.88
CA ASN A 74 -37.32 21.10 -4.51
C ASN A 74 -35.92 20.46 -4.34
N ASP A 75 -35.23 20.96 -3.32
CA ASP A 75 -33.94 20.51 -2.80
C ASP A 75 -33.97 19.05 -2.32
N ASN A 76 -32.92 18.29 -2.69
CA ASN A 76 -32.09 17.47 -1.77
C ASN A 76 -31.28 16.40 -2.53
N LEU A 77 -30.27 16.81 -3.32
CA LEU A 77 -29.06 15.98 -3.54
C LEU A 77 -27.91 16.77 -4.20
N CYS A 78 -27.46 17.88 -3.61
CA CYS A 78 -26.16 18.47 -3.96
C CYS A 78 -25.68 19.49 -2.91
N LYS A 79 -25.11 18.99 -1.80
CA LYS A 79 -24.31 19.78 -0.86
C LYS A 79 -23.06 18.99 -0.45
N VAL A 80 -22.17 18.71 -1.39
CA VAL A 80 -20.75 18.40 -1.08
C VAL A 80 -19.76 18.99 -2.11
N ILE A 81 -20.18 19.47 -3.28
CA ILE A 81 -19.24 19.77 -4.40
C ILE A 81 -19.02 21.28 -4.68
N LYS A 82 -19.42 22.20 -3.79
CA LYS A 82 -19.11 23.64 -3.95
C LYS A 82 -18.50 24.31 -2.72
N ILE A 83 -17.40 23.75 -2.22
CA ILE A 83 -16.50 24.44 -1.26
C ILE A 83 -15.04 24.51 -1.78
N SER A 84 -14.71 23.99 -2.97
CA SER A 84 -13.32 23.95 -3.44
C SER A 84 -12.89 25.05 -4.43
N GLU A 85 -13.70 26.07 -4.72
CA GLU A 85 -13.36 27.05 -5.77
C GLU A 85 -13.52 28.54 -5.41
N ASN A 86 -13.68 28.91 -4.14
CA ASN A 86 -13.65 30.33 -3.75
C ASN A 86 -12.94 30.55 -2.42
N LEU A 87 -11.61 30.49 -2.42
CA LEU A 87 -10.75 31.19 -1.46
C LEU A 87 -9.32 31.27 -2.04
N SER A 88 -9.19 32.01 -3.14
CA SER A 88 -7.90 32.55 -3.59
C SER A 88 -8.09 34.01 -3.93
N HIS A 89 -7.85 34.88 -2.95
CA HIS A 89 -7.08 36.12 -3.04
C HIS A 89 -7.36 36.99 -1.81
N THR A 90 -6.56 36.80 -0.75
CA THR A 90 -5.97 37.85 0.08
C THR A 90 -5.08 37.20 1.15
N GLU A 91 -3.94 37.82 1.42
CA GLU A 91 -2.81 37.34 2.24
C GLU A 91 -1.83 36.32 1.60
N THR A 92 -1.41 36.61 0.37
CA THR A 92 -0.04 36.26 -0.05
C THR A 92 0.95 37.22 0.63
N VAL A 93 1.38 36.89 1.86
CA VAL A 93 2.73 37.05 2.47
C VAL A 93 2.64 36.46 3.90
N LYS A 94 3.30 35.33 4.17
CA LYS A 94 3.71 34.70 5.48
C LYS A 94 3.84 33.19 5.23
N ASN A 95 4.89 32.42 5.54
CA ASN A 95 6.18 32.61 6.19
C ASN A 95 7.05 31.42 5.72
N LEU A 96 8.15 31.66 5.00
CA LEU A 96 9.14 30.63 4.71
C LEU A 96 9.96 30.41 6.01
N ASN A 97 9.92 29.21 6.59
CA ASN A 97 10.62 28.76 7.82
C ASN A 97 9.87 28.77 9.17
N ASN A 98 8.57 28.48 9.23
CA ASN A 98 7.93 28.10 10.50
C ASN A 98 8.13 26.60 10.78
N LEU A 99 9.35 26.22 11.16
CA LEU A 99 9.57 24.90 11.77
C LEU A 99 8.94 24.89 13.18
N ILE A 100 8.38 23.75 13.57
CA ILE A 100 7.84 23.52 14.90
C ILE A 100 8.67 22.48 15.64
N THR A 101 8.71 22.57 16.97
CA THR A 101 9.40 21.56 17.80
C THR A 101 8.51 20.33 18.03
N ILE A 102 9.12 19.16 18.23
CA ILE A 102 8.38 17.98 18.69
C ILE A 102 7.64 18.27 20.00
N ARG A 103 8.27 19.01 20.92
CA ARG A 103 7.66 19.47 22.18
C ARG A 103 6.32 20.16 21.96
N SER A 104 6.23 21.07 20.99
CA SER A 104 4.96 21.75 20.66
C SER A 104 3.89 20.80 20.12
N VAL A 105 4.27 19.82 19.31
CA VAL A 105 3.34 18.80 18.80
C VAL A 105 2.78 17.96 19.94
N LEU A 106 3.64 17.51 20.85
CA LEU A 106 3.25 16.67 21.99
C LEU A 106 2.40 17.42 23.02
N LYS A 107 2.71 18.70 23.30
CA LYS A 107 1.87 19.56 24.15
C LYS A 107 0.45 19.70 23.61
N GLY A 108 0.29 19.83 22.30
CA GLY A 108 -1.04 19.87 21.65
C GLY A 108 -1.87 18.60 21.85
N ALA A 109 -1.22 17.49 22.24
CA ALA A 109 -1.85 16.22 22.54
C ALA A 109 -1.94 15.92 24.05
N ASN A 110 -1.69 16.91 24.91
CA ASN A 110 -1.60 16.75 26.36
C ASN A 110 -0.52 15.75 26.83
N ILE A 111 0.52 15.52 26.02
CA ILE A 111 1.68 14.69 26.39
C ILE A 111 2.77 15.63 26.92
N ASN A 112 2.90 15.70 28.24
CA ASN A 112 3.93 16.52 28.89
C ASN A 112 5.21 15.71 29.10
N ILE A 113 6.31 16.23 28.56
CA ILE A 113 7.65 15.69 28.76
C ILE A 113 8.47 16.75 29.51
N GLU A 114 8.78 16.47 30.77
CA GLU A 114 9.55 17.40 31.62
C GLU A 114 11.05 17.36 31.28
N ASN A 115 11.59 16.18 30.94
CA ASN A 115 13.01 15.95 30.65
C ASN A 115 13.24 15.50 29.21
N ASP A 116 14.38 15.82 28.61
CA ASP A 116 14.69 15.42 27.23
C ASP A 116 14.82 13.90 27.03
N LYS A 117 15.02 13.13 28.11
CA LYS A 117 15.00 11.65 28.06
C LYS A 117 13.58 11.13 28.16
N ILE A 118 13.13 10.41 27.13
CA ILE A 118 11.80 9.79 27.06
C ILE A 118 11.79 8.45 27.82
N PRO A 119 11.04 8.30 28.92
CA PRO A 119 10.87 7.02 29.59
C PRO A 119 10.11 6.01 28.72
N SER A 120 10.45 4.72 28.87
CA SER A 120 9.78 3.63 28.16
C SER A 120 8.25 3.60 28.36
N ALA A 121 7.78 4.02 29.54
CA ALA A 121 6.35 4.05 29.89
C ALA A 121 5.52 4.98 28.99
N ILE A 122 6.07 6.12 28.56
CA ILE A 122 5.38 7.08 27.69
C ILE A 122 5.77 6.95 26.22
N ALA A 123 6.85 6.22 25.92
CA ALA A 123 7.34 5.99 24.57
C ALA A 123 6.25 5.40 23.65
N LYS A 124 5.46 4.44 24.17
CA LYS A 124 4.33 3.84 23.44
C LYS A 124 3.33 4.92 22.97
N THR A 125 2.89 5.78 23.88
CA THR A 125 1.94 6.87 23.59
C THR A 125 2.52 7.88 22.59
N ILE A 126 3.79 8.23 22.72
CA ILE A 126 4.46 9.16 21.82
C ILE A 126 4.55 8.57 20.41
N ILE A 127 4.98 7.33 20.27
CA ILE A 127 5.11 6.68 18.96
C ILE A 127 3.74 6.58 18.28
N SER A 128 2.72 6.10 19.00
CA SER A 128 1.35 6.00 18.49
C SER A 128 0.84 7.37 18.02
N HIS A 129 1.09 8.42 18.81
CA HIS A 129 0.68 9.77 18.45
C HIS A 129 1.41 10.34 17.22
N LEU A 130 2.72 10.12 17.12
CA LEU A 130 3.58 10.72 16.08
C LEU A 130 3.56 9.95 14.76
N PHE A 131 3.48 8.61 14.82
CA PHE A 131 3.62 7.73 13.66
C PHE A 131 2.34 6.96 13.30
N LEU A 132 1.25 7.11 14.06
CA LEU A 132 -0.03 6.43 13.88
C LEU A 132 0.03 4.91 14.06
N THR A 133 1.09 4.39 14.70
CA THR A 133 1.31 2.94 14.87
C THR A 133 1.73 2.60 16.28
N ASP A 134 1.29 1.43 16.75
CA ASP A 134 1.78 0.85 17.99
C ASP A 134 2.98 -0.06 17.72
N MET A 135 3.96 -0.03 18.63
CA MET A 135 5.16 -0.86 18.53
C MET A 135 4.99 -2.15 19.32
N PRO A 136 5.40 -3.30 18.73
CA PRO A 136 5.40 -4.57 19.44
C PRO A 136 6.45 -4.58 20.56
N GLU A 137 6.36 -5.56 21.46
CA GLU A 137 7.25 -5.63 22.62
C GLU A 137 8.73 -5.86 22.24
N ASP A 138 9.00 -6.58 21.13
CA ASP A 138 10.36 -6.82 20.66
C ASP A 138 11.07 -5.53 20.24
N PHE A 139 10.35 -4.49 19.79
CA PHE A 139 10.90 -3.15 19.52
C PHE A 139 11.57 -2.55 20.76
N PHE A 140 10.85 -2.51 21.88
CA PHE A 140 11.38 -1.95 23.13
C PHE A 140 12.51 -2.82 23.71
N GLN A 141 12.35 -4.14 23.64
CA GLN A 141 13.38 -5.07 24.07
C GLN A 141 14.66 -4.96 23.23
N PHE A 142 14.53 -4.68 21.93
CA PHE A 142 15.65 -4.50 21.02
C PHE A 142 16.40 -3.19 21.30
N TYR A 143 15.70 -2.10 21.64
CA TYR A 143 16.35 -0.90 22.13
C TYR A 143 17.15 -1.14 23.42
N GLU A 144 16.59 -1.90 24.39
CA GLU A 144 17.32 -2.28 25.61
C GLU A 144 18.51 -3.21 25.33
N PHE A 145 18.41 -4.09 24.34
CA PHE A 145 19.55 -4.87 23.85
C PHE A 145 20.66 -3.96 23.30
N CYS A 146 20.30 -3.00 22.45
CA CYS A 146 21.25 -2.02 21.91
C CYS A 146 21.91 -1.18 23.01
N LYS A 147 21.16 -0.75 24.03
CA LYS A 147 21.71 -0.08 25.23
C LYS A 147 22.71 -0.95 25.98
N SER A 148 22.49 -2.27 26.06
CA SER A 148 23.44 -3.18 26.68
C SER A 148 24.75 -3.37 25.90
N ILE A 149 24.76 -3.01 24.61
CA ILE A 149 25.97 -3.00 23.77
C ILE A 149 26.68 -1.65 23.86
N SER A 150 25.92 -0.57 23.77
CA SER A 150 26.41 0.81 23.79
C SER A 150 25.43 1.68 24.58
N GLU A 151 25.78 1.98 25.83
CA GLU A 151 24.91 2.77 26.72
C GLU A 151 24.79 4.22 26.25
N LYS A 152 25.88 4.80 25.73
CA LYS A 152 25.94 6.20 25.29
C LYS A 152 25.34 6.42 23.91
N ASP A 153 25.44 5.43 23.03
CA ASP A 153 24.94 5.52 21.66
C ASP A 153 24.24 4.21 21.25
N PRO A 154 23.02 3.97 21.75
CA PRO A 154 22.28 2.74 21.46
C PRO A 154 21.85 2.66 19.99
N LEU A 155 21.56 3.81 19.36
CA LEU A 155 21.06 3.84 17.97
C LEU A 155 22.11 3.35 16.96
N ASN A 156 23.40 3.55 17.25
CA ASN A 156 24.50 3.04 16.45
C ASN A 156 25.18 1.78 17.05
N ALA A 157 24.49 1.06 17.95
CA ALA A 157 25.03 -0.15 18.58
C ALA A 157 25.36 -1.28 17.57
N LEU A 158 24.79 -1.24 16.36
CA LEU A 158 24.96 -2.24 15.32
C LEU A 158 25.96 -1.82 14.22
N LYS A 159 26.85 -0.87 14.51
CA LYS A 159 27.85 -0.36 13.54
C LYS A 159 28.74 -1.43 12.91
N ASP A 160 29.00 -2.54 13.60
CA ASP A 160 29.79 -3.67 13.07
C ASP A 160 29.06 -4.40 11.91
N LEU A 161 27.76 -4.16 11.76
CA LEU A 161 26.93 -4.62 10.63
C LEU A 161 26.62 -3.49 9.65
N HIS A 162 27.15 -2.28 9.86
CA HIS A 162 26.78 -1.05 9.16
C HIS A 162 25.29 -0.66 9.30
N LEU A 163 24.63 -1.15 10.36
CA LEU A 163 23.23 -0.86 10.63
C LEU A 163 23.06 0.22 11.70
N GLN A 164 22.00 1.01 11.57
CA GLN A 164 21.58 2.05 12.51
C GLN A 164 20.07 1.93 12.79
N LEU A 165 19.68 2.03 14.05
CA LEU A 165 18.27 2.16 14.44
C LEU A 165 17.78 3.56 14.10
N VAL A 166 16.62 3.63 13.44
CA VAL A 166 16.05 4.87 12.91
C VAL A 166 14.51 4.85 13.01
N GLY A 167 13.87 5.93 12.58
CA GLY A 167 12.42 6.01 12.47
C GLY A 167 11.81 6.14 13.87
N PRO A 168 10.92 5.24 14.29
CA PRO A 168 10.36 5.26 15.64
C PRO A 168 11.42 5.17 16.76
N TYR A 169 12.63 4.65 16.49
CA TYR A 169 13.71 4.67 17.49
C TYR A 169 14.32 6.05 17.72
N ASP A 170 14.19 6.98 16.76
CA ASP A 170 14.75 8.33 16.87
C ASP A 170 14.13 9.13 18.03
N ILE A 171 12.98 8.70 18.58
CA ILE A 171 12.41 9.27 19.80
C ILE A 171 13.38 9.18 20.99
N PHE A 172 14.25 8.16 21.00
CA PHE A 172 15.19 7.93 22.09
C PHE A 172 16.51 8.69 21.89
N LYS A 173 16.64 9.44 20.79
CA LYS A 173 17.82 10.26 20.53
C LYS A 173 17.82 11.48 21.45
N GLU A 174 19.00 11.82 21.95
CA GLU A 174 19.18 13.04 22.73
C GLU A 174 18.76 14.28 21.92
N GLY A 175 18.05 15.20 22.56
CA GLY A 175 17.50 16.39 21.91
C GLY A 175 16.26 16.15 21.04
N PHE A 176 15.72 14.93 20.93
CA PHE A 176 14.55 14.64 20.09
C PHE A 176 13.35 15.56 20.37
N VAL A 177 13.04 15.82 21.64
CA VAL A 177 11.90 16.65 22.02
C VAL A 177 12.05 18.11 21.53
N ASN A 178 13.29 18.58 21.40
CA ASN A 178 13.60 19.94 20.98
C ASN A 178 13.93 20.03 19.49
N CYS A 179 14.02 18.90 18.79
CA CYS A 179 14.28 18.89 17.35
C CYS A 179 13.11 19.51 16.57
N LYS A 180 13.46 20.09 15.43
CA LYS A 180 12.56 20.84 14.56
C LYS A 180 12.06 19.98 13.41
N ILE A 181 10.80 20.15 13.08
CA ILE A 181 10.11 19.52 11.95
C ILE A 181 9.26 20.55 11.22
N LYS A 182 8.94 20.28 9.95
CA LYS A 182 8.07 21.15 9.15
C LYS A 182 6.64 21.19 9.73
N ASP A 183 6.08 20.01 9.95
CA ASP A 183 4.75 19.79 10.51
C ASP A 183 4.65 18.33 11.00
N LYS A 184 3.56 17.99 11.69
CA LYS A 184 3.34 16.62 12.20
C LYS A 184 3.25 15.59 11.07
N GLU A 185 2.65 15.94 9.93
CA GLU A 185 2.47 15.05 8.77
C GLU A 185 3.82 14.57 8.22
N ALA A 186 4.86 15.43 8.26
CA ALA A 186 6.21 15.08 7.84
C ALA A 186 6.80 13.85 8.57
N LEU A 187 6.39 13.60 9.82
CA LEU A 187 6.86 12.43 10.58
C LEU A 187 6.38 11.10 9.99
N LEU A 188 5.27 11.09 9.23
CA LEU A 188 4.79 9.90 8.52
C LEU A 188 5.71 9.49 7.36
N CYS A 189 6.54 10.44 6.89
CA CYS A 189 7.56 10.24 5.86
C CYS A 189 8.97 10.04 6.45
N HIS A 190 9.13 10.11 7.77
CA HIS A 190 10.42 9.95 8.42
C HIS A 190 10.98 8.53 8.16
N TRP A 191 12.11 8.46 7.46
CA TRP A 191 12.72 7.19 7.02
C TRP A 191 11.81 6.31 6.15
N ARG A 192 10.83 6.90 5.48
CA ARG A 192 10.00 6.22 4.49
C ARG A 192 10.65 6.32 3.12
N TYR A 193 11.21 5.21 2.64
CA TYR A 193 11.87 5.16 1.34
C TYR A 193 10.87 5.19 0.18
N TYR A 194 11.38 5.48 -1.01
CA TYR A 194 10.57 5.66 -2.22
C TYR A 194 9.56 4.53 -2.42
N TYR A 195 9.95 3.28 -2.24
CA TYR A 195 9.08 2.12 -2.47
C TYR A 195 8.33 1.62 -1.23
N ASP A 196 8.42 2.31 -0.09
CA ASP A 196 7.80 1.86 1.16
C ASP A 196 6.28 2.09 1.12
N PRO A 197 5.46 1.02 0.98
CA PRO A 197 4.02 1.17 1.07
C PRO A 197 3.61 1.54 2.51
N PRO A 198 2.38 2.03 2.73
CA PRO A 198 1.90 2.41 4.06
C PRO A 198 2.04 1.33 5.13
N GLU A 199 1.90 0.06 4.74
CA GLU A 199 2.02 -1.13 5.58
C GLU A 199 3.44 -1.34 6.13
N PHE A 200 4.45 -0.79 5.45
CA PHE A 200 5.84 -0.93 5.83
C PHE A 200 6.34 0.31 6.59
N GLN A 201 6.96 0.09 7.75
CA GLN A 201 7.53 1.13 8.59
C GLN A 201 8.98 0.80 8.94
N THR A 202 9.91 1.54 8.35
CA THR A 202 11.35 1.42 8.60
C THR A 202 11.70 1.65 10.07
N ILE A 203 12.53 0.77 10.60
CA ILE A 203 13.07 0.82 11.96
C ILE A 203 14.60 0.69 12.01
N ILE A 204 15.22 0.15 10.96
CA ILE A 204 16.68 0.01 10.86
C ILE A 204 17.08 0.33 9.43
N LYS A 205 18.14 1.11 9.25
CA LYS A 205 18.77 1.34 7.94
C LYS A 205 20.20 0.82 7.93
N ASP A 206 20.66 0.43 6.75
CA ASP A 206 22.07 0.27 6.43
C ASP A 206 22.67 1.62 6.01
N ASN A 207 23.95 1.82 6.29
CA ASN A 207 24.67 3.06 5.95
C ASN A 207 25.32 3.04 4.56
N GLY A 208 25.05 2.03 3.74
CA GLY A 208 25.53 1.87 2.38
C GLY A 208 24.69 2.59 1.32
N ILE A 209 25.13 2.46 0.07
CA ILE A 209 24.55 3.18 -1.09
C ILE A 209 23.32 2.49 -1.69
N ASP A 210 23.03 1.25 -1.31
CA ASP A 210 21.92 0.47 -1.88
C ASP A 210 20.56 0.85 -1.27
N GLY A 211 20.56 1.69 -0.23
CA GLY A 211 19.37 1.99 0.57
C GLY A 211 18.77 0.73 1.20
N LEU A 212 19.60 -0.22 1.66
CA LEU A 212 19.13 -1.39 2.40
C LEU A 212 18.52 -0.93 3.71
N HIS A 213 17.31 -1.36 4.00
CA HIS A 213 16.62 -1.02 5.24
C HIS A 213 15.64 -2.12 5.63
N PHE A 214 15.26 -2.12 6.91
CA PHE A 214 14.39 -3.10 7.53
C PHE A 214 13.23 -2.39 8.22
N GLY A 215 12.06 -2.96 8.10
CA GLY A 215 10.83 -2.37 8.60
C GLY A 215 9.82 -3.42 9.03
N TYR A 216 8.95 -3.03 9.95
CA TYR A 216 7.78 -3.82 10.31
C TYR A 216 6.75 -3.73 9.18
N TRP A 217 6.16 -4.87 8.84
CA TRP A 217 5.02 -4.98 7.93
C TRP A 217 3.73 -5.16 8.73
N ARG A 218 2.71 -4.36 8.45
CA ARG A 218 1.38 -4.42 9.08
C ARG A 218 0.30 -4.49 8.01
N ASP A 219 -0.41 -5.61 7.94
CA ASP A 219 -1.58 -5.71 7.05
C ASP A 219 -2.72 -4.80 7.52
N ASP A 220 -2.85 -4.61 8.85
CA ASP A 220 -3.70 -3.62 9.50
C ASP A 220 -2.88 -2.87 10.57
N ILE A 221 -3.06 -1.56 10.65
CA ILE A 221 -2.33 -0.68 11.57
C ILE A 221 -2.71 -0.88 13.04
N LEU A 222 -3.92 -1.40 13.28
CA LEU A 222 -4.45 -1.71 14.62
C LEU A 222 -3.94 -3.05 15.14
N GLU A 223 -3.36 -3.88 14.27
CA GLU A 223 -2.77 -5.15 14.61
C GLU A 223 -1.25 -5.04 14.82
N THR A 224 -0.68 -6.04 15.49
CA THR A 224 0.77 -6.15 15.61
C THR A 224 1.40 -6.45 14.25
N PRO A 225 2.65 -6.01 13.99
CA PRO A 225 3.37 -6.40 12.79
C PRO A 225 3.38 -7.91 12.55
N VAL A 226 3.17 -8.31 11.30
CA VAL A 226 3.17 -9.73 10.90
C VAL A 226 4.57 -10.29 10.71
N PHE A 227 5.51 -9.43 10.30
CA PHE A 227 6.93 -9.73 10.17
C PHE A 227 7.76 -8.46 10.02
N VAL A 228 9.07 -8.62 10.13
CA VAL A 228 10.07 -7.67 9.63
C VAL A 228 10.48 -8.09 8.22
N ALA A 229 10.51 -7.11 7.31
CA ALA A 229 10.97 -7.29 5.93
C ALA A 229 12.19 -6.40 5.65
N LYS A 230 12.94 -6.72 4.59
CA LYS A 230 13.98 -5.84 4.04
C LYS A 230 13.70 -5.44 2.60
N ASN A 231 14.14 -4.24 2.23
CA ASN A 231 14.19 -3.76 0.84
C ASN A 231 15.50 -3.02 0.59
N LYS A 232 15.93 -2.96 -0.68
CA LYS A 232 17.00 -2.09 -1.17
C LYS A 232 16.39 -1.01 -2.06
N ALA A 233 16.23 0.19 -1.52
CA ALA A 233 15.43 1.25 -2.14
C ALA A 233 15.97 1.70 -3.51
N THR A 234 17.27 1.56 -3.77
CA THR A 234 17.86 1.94 -5.07
C THR A 234 17.71 0.87 -6.14
N LEU A 235 17.37 -0.37 -5.76
CA LEU A 235 17.32 -1.50 -6.68
C LEU A 235 15.92 -1.70 -7.25
N ASN A 236 14.92 -1.93 -6.41
CA ASN A 236 13.56 -2.24 -6.83
C ASN A 236 12.55 -2.09 -5.67
N CYS A 237 11.28 -2.34 -5.98
CA CYS A 237 10.17 -2.30 -5.03
C CYS A 237 9.94 -3.63 -4.28
N ILE A 238 10.84 -4.61 -4.36
CA ILE A 238 10.63 -5.96 -3.80
C ILE A 238 10.99 -5.96 -2.31
N PHE A 239 10.05 -6.41 -1.49
CA PHE A 239 10.25 -6.63 -0.05
C PHE A 239 10.41 -8.11 0.24
N GLU A 240 11.44 -8.47 0.98
CA GLU A 240 11.71 -9.83 1.42
C GLU A 240 11.31 -9.99 2.90
N PRO A 241 10.22 -10.73 3.22
CA PRO A 241 9.89 -11.09 4.59
C PRO A 241 10.99 -11.96 5.21
N ILE A 242 11.48 -11.61 6.39
CA ILE A 242 12.62 -12.30 7.02
C ILE A 242 12.14 -13.20 8.16
N ALA A 243 11.51 -12.60 9.18
CA ALA A 243 11.01 -13.27 10.37
C ALA A 243 10.00 -12.40 11.12
N GLU A 244 9.28 -12.97 12.08
CA GLU A 244 8.20 -12.30 12.82
C GLU A 244 8.67 -11.13 13.70
N ASN A 245 9.93 -11.16 14.19
CA ASN A 245 10.47 -10.15 15.11
C ASN A 245 11.87 -9.67 14.71
N ILE A 246 12.33 -8.56 15.29
CA ILE A 246 13.63 -7.95 14.98
C ILE A 246 14.79 -8.89 15.31
N PHE A 247 14.73 -9.60 16.45
CA PHE A 247 15.82 -10.47 16.90
C PHE A 247 16.03 -11.64 15.94
N SER A 248 14.96 -12.33 15.51
CA SER A 248 15.02 -13.36 14.49
C SER A 248 15.58 -12.83 13.18
N SER A 249 15.14 -11.64 12.77
CA SER A 249 15.53 -11.01 11.50
C SER A 249 17.01 -10.63 11.49
N LEU A 250 17.49 -10.03 12.58
CA LEU A 250 18.91 -9.73 12.73
C LEU A 250 19.75 -11.00 12.88
N ASN A 251 19.24 -12.02 13.58
CA ASN A 251 19.91 -13.31 13.68
C ASN A 251 20.13 -13.96 12.32
N GLU A 252 19.18 -13.83 11.39
CA GLU A 252 19.33 -14.31 10.01
C GLU A 252 20.30 -13.44 9.22
N TYR A 253 20.14 -12.12 9.26
CA TYR A 253 21.03 -11.19 8.58
C TYR A 253 22.50 -11.35 9.01
N ILE A 254 22.75 -11.55 10.30
CA ILE A 254 24.10 -11.81 10.81
C ILE A 254 24.66 -13.11 10.24
N ARG A 255 23.86 -14.18 10.08
CA ARG A 255 24.32 -15.43 9.47
C ARG A 255 24.72 -15.22 8.01
N GLU A 256 23.91 -14.50 7.25
CA GLU A 256 24.22 -14.11 5.87
C GLU A 256 25.53 -13.30 5.81
N LYS A 257 25.67 -12.29 6.68
CA LYS A 257 26.87 -11.44 6.75
C LYS A 257 28.13 -12.21 7.16
N LEU A 258 28.05 -13.18 8.06
CA LEU A 258 29.20 -13.99 8.48
C LEU A 258 29.80 -14.82 7.33
N ILE A 259 28.97 -15.22 6.36
CA ILE A 259 29.44 -15.95 5.17
C ILE A 259 30.30 -15.03 4.29
N LEU A 260 29.88 -13.76 4.14
CA LEU A 260 30.49 -12.78 3.24
C LEU A 260 31.61 -11.95 3.89
N ALA A 261 31.67 -11.89 5.22
CA ALA A 261 32.57 -11.03 5.97
C ALA A 261 34.05 -11.44 5.85
N SER A 262 34.95 -10.45 5.93
CA SER A 262 36.39 -10.68 6.04
C SER A 262 36.75 -11.32 7.41
N PRO A 263 37.95 -11.94 7.55
CA PRO A 263 38.38 -12.54 8.82
C PRO A 263 38.31 -11.59 10.03
N PHE A 264 38.64 -10.31 9.83
CA PHE A 264 38.60 -9.29 10.89
C PHE A 264 37.17 -8.92 11.30
N GLU A 265 36.26 -8.80 10.34
CA GLU A 265 34.85 -8.52 10.59
C GLU A 265 34.15 -9.70 11.25
N LYS A 266 34.47 -10.94 10.84
CA LYS A 266 33.86 -12.15 11.39
C LYS A 266 33.95 -12.24 12.91
N ILE A 267 35.07 -11.82 13.50
CA ILE A 267 35.24 -11.84 14.97
C ILE A 267 34.22 -10.91 15.64
N ARG A 268 34.13 -9.65 15.19
CA ARG A 268 33.21 -8.66 15.77
C ARG A 268 31.74 -9.04 15.55
N ILE A 269 31.42 -9.47 14.34
CA ILE A 269 30.07 -9.92 13.98
C ILE A 269 29.66 -11.15 14.79
N ALA A 270 30.56 -12.13 14.99
CA ALA A 270 30.29 -13.32 15.80
C ALA A 270 30.08 -12.97 17.28
N GLN A 271 30.84 -12.03 17.83
CA GLN A 271 30.64 -11.54 19.20
C GLN A 271 29.28 -10.86 19.36
N LEU A 272 28.88 -10.00 18.41
CA LEU A 272 27.56 -9.39 18.38
C LEU A 272 26.45 -10.46 18.27
N HIS A 273 26.65 -11.48 17.43
CA HIS A 273 25.71 -12.59 17.30
C HIS A 273 25.49 -13.33 18.61
N GLN A 274 26.57 -13.57 19.36
CA GLN A 274 26.48 -14.26 20.64
C GLN A 274 25.75 -13.40 21.68
N LYS A 275 26.00 -12.09 21.71
CA LYS A 275 25.26 -11.15 22.57
C LYS A 275 23.76 -11.18 22.24
N LEU A 276 23.39 -11.15 20.96
CA LEU A 276 22.00 -11.24 20.51
C LEU A 276 21.33 -12.54 20.99
N LYS A 277 21.98 -13.70 20.77
CA LYS A 277 21.46 -15.01 21.20
C LYS A 277 21.29 -15.10 22.72
N ASN A 278 22.26 -14.60 23.48
CA ASN A 278 22.20 -14.60 24.94
C ASN A 278 21.06 -13.71 25.46
N PHE A 279 20.88 -12.52 24.87
CA PHE A 279 19.78 -11.62 25.23
C PHE A 279 18.42 -12.23 24.91
N ALA A 280 18.25 -12.78 23.69
CA ALA A 280 17.03 -13.45 23.27
C ALA A 280 16.69 -14.63 24.20
N LYS A 281 17.68 -15.47 24.56
CA LYS A 281 17.49 -16.57 25.52
C LYS A 281 17.05 -16.05 26.90
N LYS A 282 17.69 -14.99 27.42
CA LYS A 282 17.35 -14.39 28.71
C LYS A 282 15.93 -13.83 28.73
N LYS A 283 15.50 -13.21 27.63
CA LYS A 283 14.17 -12.59 27.48
C LYS A 283 13.10 -13.53 26.92
N LYS A 284 13.45 -14.79 26.62
CA LYS A 284 12.58 -15.81 26.01
C LYS A 284 12.00 -15.37 24.65
N ILE A 285 12.82 -14.70 23.85
CA ILE A 285 12.47 -14.24 22.50
C ILE A 285 12.82 -15.35 21.50
N SER A 286 11.87 -15.72 20.64
CA SER A 286 12.12 -16.69 19.56
C SER A 286 13.10 -16.11 18.54
N LEU A 287 14.02 -16.96 18.04
CA LEU A 287 14.93 -16.67 16.94
C LEU A 287 14.59 -17.47 15.67
N GLU A 288 13.38 -18.01 15.61
CA GLU A 288 12.88 -18.77 14.45
C GLU A 288 12.68 -17.84 13.25
N LYS A 289 13.12 -18.31 12.08
CA LYS A 289 12.96 -17.62 10.80
C LYS A 289 11.53 -17.74 10.26
N LYS A 290 10.93 -18.92 10.40
CA LYS A 290 9.58 -19.23 9.91
C LYS A 290 8.71 -19.63 11.09
N THR A 291 7.74 -18.79 11.41
CA THR A 291 6.82 -19.03 12.52
C THR A 291 5.46 -19.50 12.01
N GLU A 292 4.65 -20.09 12.89
CA GLU A 292 3.29 -20.50 12.56
C GLU A 292 2.42 -19.29 12.15
N ASN A 293 2.61 -18.13 12.78
CA ASN A 293 1.90 -16.90 12.45
C ASN A 293 2.22 -16.42 11.03
N MET A 294 3.50 -16.42 10.62
CA MET A 294 3.87 -16.09 9.24
C MET A 294 3.26 -17.07 8.23
N GLN A 295 3.22 -18.36 8.55
CA GLN A 295 2.59 -19.37 7.69
C GLN A 295 1.05 -19.26 7.66
N ALA A 296 0.44 -18.83 8.76
CA ALA A 296 -1.00 -18.58 8.84
C ALA A 296 -1.37 -17.36 7.99
N ARG A 297 -0.61 -16.27 8.11
CA ARG A 297 -0.74 -15.08 7.27
C ARG A 297 -0.57 -15.42 5.80
N GLU A 298 0.44 -16.23 5.46
CA GLU A 298 0.71 -16.67 4.08
C GLU A 298 -0.52 -17.31 3.41
N LYS A 299 -1.32 -18.08 4.16
CA LYS A 299 -2.56 -18.70 3.65
C LYS A 299 -3.69 -17.70 3.41
N GLN A 300 -3.59 -16.49 3.95
CA GLN A 300 -4.57 -15.41 3.80
C GLN A 300 -4.19 -14.40 2.72
N VAL A 301 -2.97 -14.49 2.17
CA VAL A 301 -2.52 -13.60 1.09
C VAL A 301 -3.35 -13.87 -0.16
N VAL A 302 -4.01 -12.82 -0.67
CA VAL A 302 -4.85 -12.94 -1.87
C VAL A 302 -4.07 -12.70 -3.17
N THR A 303 -3.04 -11.85 -3.14
CA THR A 303 -2.11 -11.60 -4.25
C THR A 303 -0.80 -11.02 -3.72
N ARG A 304 0.26 -11.10 -4.53
CA ARG A 304 1.62 -10.68 -4.17
C ARG A 304 1.97 -9.25 -4.56
N THR A 305 1.21 -8.64 -5.48
CA THR A 305 1.49 -7.33 -6.09
C THR A 305 2.92 -7.26 -6.66
N PHE A 306 3.35 -6.08 -7.12
CA PHE A 306 4.72 -5.83 -7.58
C PHE A 306 5.74 -5.87 -6.44
N HIS A 307 5.35 -5.52 -5.21
CA HIS A 307 6.26 -5.48 -4.07
C HIS A 307 6.53 -6.84 -3.41
N LYS A 308 5.82 -7.90 -3.83
CA LYS A 308 6.01 -9.31 -3.46
C LYS A 308 5.81 -9.69 -1.99
N ALA A 309 5.64 -8.75 -1.08
CA ALA A 309 5.19 -9.03 0.28
C ALA A 309 3.74 -9.57 0.33
N GLY A 310 2.92 -9.21 -0.66
CA GLY A 310 1.51 -9.58 -0.75
C GLY A 310 0.57 -8.87 0.21
N ILE A 311 -0.71 -8.88 -0.14
CA ILE A 311 -1.78 -8.18 0.57
C ILE A 311 -2.76 -9.16 1.21
N VAL A 312 -3.29 -8.77 2.36
CA VAL A 312 -4.34 -9.49 3.09
C VAL A 312 -5.55 -8.57 3.24
N VAL A 313 -6.71 -9.06 2.81
CA VAL A 313 -8.00 -8.39 2.90
C VAL A 313 -9.05 -9.38 3.41
N PRO A 314 -10.18 -8.91 3.97
CA PRO A 314 -11.30 -9.78 4.28
C PRO A 314 -11.74 -10.54 3.02
N TYR A 315 -11.57 -11.86 3.04
CA TYR A 315 -11.90 -12.73 1.91
C TYR A 315 -12.73 -13.93 2.37
N ASN A 316 -13.89 -14.11 1.74
CA ASN A 316 -14.78 -15.23 2.05
C ASN A 316 -14.59 -16.34 1.02
N ASN A 317 -13.87 -17.40 1.41
CA ASN A 317 -13.61 -18.57 0.56
C ASN A 317 -14.88 -19.28 0.05
N LYS A 318 -16.03 -19.16 0.71
CA LYS A 318 -17.27 -19.81 0.26
C LYS A 318 -17.97 -19.02 -0.84
N THR A 319 -18.00 -17.70 -0.69
CA THR A 319 -18.66 -16.81 -1.66
C THR A 319 -17.71 -16.28 -2.72
N GLN A 320 -16.40 -16.47 -2.54
CA GLN A 320 -15.32 -15.87 -3.35
C GLN A 320 -15.46 -14.35 -3.41
N LEU A 321 -15.81 -13.74 -2.29
CA LEU A 321 -16.04 -12.29 -2.17
C LEU A 321 -14.91 -11.65 -1.38
N GLY A 322 -14.42 -10.51 -1.86
CA GLY A 322 -13.39 -9.70 -1.21
C GLY A 322 -12.18 -9.45 -2.11
N TYR A 323 -11.96 -10.31 -3.10
CA TYR A 323 -10.86 -10.22 -4.05
C TYR A 323 -11.15 -11.02 -5.31
N ARG A 324 -10.75 -10.45 -6.46
CA ARG A 324 -10.59 -11.14 -7.75
C ARG A 324 -9.37 -10.57 -8.49
N ASP A 325 -8.80 -11.35 -9.38
CA ASP A 325 -7.62 -10.93 -10.15
C ASP A 325 -7.91 -9.73 -11.04
N LEU A 326 -6.87 -8.92 -11.30
CA LEU A 326 -6.90 -7.89 -12.32
C LEU A 326 -7.19 -8.48 -13.70
N ALA A 327 -7.75 -7.65 -14.59
CA ALA A 327 -8.06 -8.03 -15.97
C ALA A 327 -6.81 -8.25 -16.85
N VAL A 328 -5.61 -8.04 -16.29
CA VAL A 328 -4.31 -8.16 -16.94
C VAL A 328 -3.33 -8.84 -15.99
N THR A 329 -2.28 -9.43 -16.54
CA THR A 329 -1.19 -10.01 -15.75
C THR A 329 -0.20 -8.94 -15.27
N ASP A 330 0.60 -9.22 -14.23
CA ASP A 330 1.70 -8.35 -13.76
C ASP A 330 2.58 -7.87 -14.93
N ASN A 331 2.98 -8.80 -15.81
CA ASN A 331 3.87 -8.51 -16.94
C ASN A 331 3.23 -7.57 -17.96
N GLU A 332 1.92 -7.70 -18.20
CA GLU A 332 1.20 -6.81 -19.11
C GLU A 332 1.02 -5.42 -18.50
N LEU A 333 0.71 -5.34 -17.20
CA LEU A 333 0.61 -4.08 -16.48
C LEU A 333 1.95 -3.34 -16.46
N GLN A 334 3.06 -4.04 -16.15
CA GLN A 334 4.41 -3.46 -16.22
C GLN A 334 4.72 -2.88 -17.59
N LYS A 335 4.43 -3.63 -18.67
CA LYS A 335 4.61 -3.12 -20.04
C LYS A 335 3.78 -1.87 -20.30
N ILE A 336 2.52 -1.82 -19.86
CA ILE A 336 1.68 -0.63 -20.02
C ILE A 336 2.30 0.58 -19.30
N LEU A 337 2.80 0.39 -18.07
CA LEU A 337 3.38 1.45 -17.25
C LEU A 337 4.71 1.95 -17.80
N GLU A 338 5.59 1.05 -18.25
CA GLU A 338 6.83 1.39 -18.94
C GLU A 338 6.55 2.23 -20.19
N GLN A 339 5.53 1.87 -20.98
CA GLN A 339 5.14 2.65 -22.15
C GLN A 339 4.58 4.03 -21.76
N ILE A 340 3.83 4.16 -20.66
CA ILE A 340 3.36 5.46 -20.15
C ILE A 340 4.54 6.35 -19.73
N GLU A 341 5.58 5.79 -19.12
CA GLU A 341 6.75 6.54 -18.65
C GLU A 341 7.66 6.97 -19.80
N HIS A 342 7.96 6.07 -20.75
CA HIS A 342 8.98 6.30 -21.77
C HIS A 342 8.44 6.84 -23.11
N THR A 343 7.13 6.77 -23.38
CA THR A 343 6.58 7.30 -24.63
C THR A 343 6.66 8.83 -24.66
N LEU A 344 7.39 9.35 -25.65
CA LEU A 344 7.67 10.78 -25.79
C LEU A 344 6.51 11.59 -26.39
N THR A 345 5.73 10.99 -27.30
CA THR A 345 4.64 11.72 -27.98
C THR A 345 3.35 11.65 -27.16
N PRO A 346 2.68 12.80 -26.91
CA PRO A 346 1.42 12.82 -26.18
C PRO A 346 0.34 11.92 -26.78
N GLU A 347 0.30 11.79 -28.10
CA GLU A 347 -0.70 11.02 -28.85
C GLU A 347 -0.53 9.52 -28.61
N ALA A 348 0.70 9.00 -28.70
CA ALA A 348 0.95 7.58 -28.42
C ALA A 348 0.80 7.26 -26.93
N LYS A 349 1.18 8.20 -26.05
CA LYS A 349 0.99 8.06 -24.60
C LYS A 349 -0.49 7.92 -24.22
N LYS A 350 -1.40 8.64 -24.90
CA LYS A 350 -2.86 8.52 -24.69
C LYS A 350 -3.38 7.09 -24.90
N ILE A 351 -2.81 6.32 -25.82
CA ILE A 351 -3.22 4.93 -26.08
C ILE A 351 -2.94 4.06 -24.85
N TRP A 352 -1.74 4.19 -24.27
CA TRP A 352 -1.35 3.42 -23.10
C TRP A 352 -2.08 3.88 -21.83
N VAL A 353 -2.31 5.18 -21.68
CA VAL A 353 -3.15 5.73 -20.62
C VAL A 353 -4.58 5.19 -20.74
N ALA A 354 -5.17 5.13 -21.94
CA ALA A 354 -6.51 4.57 -22.13
C ALA A 354 -6.60 3.09 -21.75
N LYS A 355 -5.55 2.30 -22.02
CA LYS A 355 -5.47 0.91 -21.54
C LYS A 355 -5.44 0.83 -20.01
N LEU A 356 -4.67 1.71 -19.36
CA LEU A 356 -4.65 1.80 -17.91
C LEU A 356 -6.01 2.24 -17.33
N GLU A 357 -6.70 3.20 -17.95
CA GLU A 357 -8.04 3.63 -17.54
C GLU A 357 -9.04 2.47 -17.57
N GLU A 358 -8.97 1.60 -18.57
CA GLU A 358 -9.86 0.44 -18.64
C GLU A 358 -9.59 -0.54 -17.50
N ILE A 359 -8.31 -0.78 -17.15
CA ILE A 359 -7.93 -1.59 -15.99
C ILE A 359 -8.45 -0.97 -14.69
N ILE A 360 -8.28 0.35 -14.53
CA ILE A 360 -8.80 1.12 -13.39
C ILE A 360 -10.32 0.99 -13.30
N ARG A 361 -11.04 1.16 -14.41
CA ARG A 361 -12.50 1.05 -14.47
C ARG A 361 -12.97 -0.33 -14.01
N LEU A 362 -12.30 -1.40 -14.46
CA LEU A 362 -12.62 -2.78 -14.07
C LEU A 362 -12.31 -3.05 -12.58
N ALA A 363 -11.22 -2.49 -12.04
CA ALA A 363 -10.89 -2.59 -10.62
C ALA A 363 -11.90 -1.82 -9.73
N ILE A 364 -12.39 -0.67 -10.18
CA ILE A 364 -13.44 0.08 -9.47
C ILE A 364 -14.75 -0.71 -9.45
N ILE A 365 -15.14 -1.33 -10.57
CA ILE A 365 -16.31 -2.21 -10.62
C ILE A 365 -16.16 -3.39 -9.66
N ALA A 366 -14.94 -3.94 -9.52
CA ALA A 366 -14.64 -4.94 -8.51
C ALA A 366 -14.90 -4.42 -7.09
N ALA A 367 -14.43 -3.22 -6.78
CA ALA A 367 -14.69 -2.60 -5.50
C ALA A 367 -16.20 -2.37 -5.24
N ASP A 368 -16.96 -1.92 -6.24
CA ASP A 368 -18.42 -1.75 -6.13
C ASP A 368 -19.14 -3.08 -5.84
N GLU A 369 -18.58 -4.19 -6.34
CA GLU A 369 -19.02 -5.56 -6.08
C GLU A 369 -18.38 -6.18 -4.82
N CYS A 370 -17.79 -5.35 -3.94
CA CYS A 370 -17.15 -5.73 -2.68
C CYS A 370 -15.84 -6.53 -2.79
N ASP A 371 -15.22 -6.59 -3.97
CA ASP A 371 -13.89 -7.14 -4.18
C ASP A 371 -12.81 -6.06 -3.94
N PHE A 372 -12.74 -5.55 -2.70
CA PHE A 372 -11.86 -4.43 -2.33
C PHE A 372 -10.37 -4.73 -2.50
N GLY A 373 -9.97 -6.01 -2.42
CA GLY A 373 -8.59 -6.43 -2.65
C GLY A 373 -8.09 -6.12 -4.07
N THR A 374 -8.96 -6.12 -5.07
CA THR A 374 -8.60 -5.88 -6.48
C THR A 374 -8.16 -4.43 -6.71
N VAL A 375 -8.88 -3.47 -6.13
CA VAL A 375 -8.50 -2.05 -6.20
C VAL A 375 -7.28 -1.75 -5.33
N LEU A 376 -7.11 -2.47 -4.20
CA LEU A 376 -5.91 -2.39 -3.37
C LEU A 376 -4.66 -2.88 -4.13
N GLU A 377 -4.77 -4.04 -4.80
CA GLU A 377 -3.71 -4.60 -5.64
C GLU A 377 -3.26 -3.60 -6.70
N LEU A 378 -4.19 -3.10 -7.52
CA LEU A 378 -3.85 -2.14 -8.57
C LEU A 378 -3.21 -0.88 -7.98
N GLY A 379 -3.76 -0.35 -6.87
CA GLY A 379 -3.19 0.81 -6.18
C GLY A 379 -1.73 0.58 -5.75
N HIS A 380 -1.43 -0.61 -5.19
CA HIS A 380 -0.08 -0.99 -4.79
C HIS A 380 0.85 -1.22 -5.99
N ASP A 381 0.40 -1.87 -7.05
CA ASP A 381 1.21 -2.07 -8.27
C ASP A 381 1.58 -0.72 -8.92
N LEU A 382 0.62 0.20 -9.01
CA LEU A 382 0.87 1.55 -9.50
C LEU A 382 1.82 2.32 -8.58
N PHE A 383 1.69 2.16 -7.26
CA PHE A 383 2.61 2.77 -6.29
C PHE A 383 4.04 2.24 -6.45
N SER A 384 4.19 0.91 -6.55
CA SER A 384 5.45 0.20 -6.70
C SER A 384 6.12 0.40 -8.05
N SER A 385 5.37 0.76 -9.09
CA SER A 385 5.93 1.12 -10.41
C SER A 385 6.81 2.37 -10.37
N GLY A 386 6.53 3.30 -9.45
CA GLY A 386 7.26 4.55 -9.34
C GLY A 386 6.97 5.57 -10.45
N VAL A 387 6.01 5.33 -11.35
CA VAL A 387 5.69 6.24 -12.46
C VAL A 387 4.98 7.50 -11.94
N SER A 388 5.67 8.63 -11.98
CA SER A 388 5.17 9.90 -11.41
C SER A 388 3.91 10.43 -12.10
N SER A 389 3.80 10.26 -13.42
CA SER A 389 2.68 10.82 -14.21
C SER A 389 1.31 10.21 -13.90
N ILE A 390 1.25 9.10 -13.18
CA ILE A 390 0.00 8.45 -12.75
C ILE A 390 -0.24 8.55 -11.24
N GLN A 391 0.61 9.26 -10.51
CA GLN A 391 0.58 9.30 -9.04
C GLN A 391 -0.78 9.71 -8.47
N THR A 392 -1.50 10.61 -9.14
CA THR A 392 -2.86 11.00 -8.74
C THR A 392 -3.83 9.83 -8.83
N LYS A 393 -3.72 8.99 -9.87
CA LYS A 393 -4.53 7.78 -10.04
C LYS A 393 -4.19 6.75 -8.96
N THR A 394 -2.90 6.56 -8.68
CA THR A 394 -2.41 5.72 -7.57
C THR A 394 -3.04 6.15 -6.25
N LEU A 395 -3.00 7.45 -5.93
CA LEU A 395 -3.58 7.97 -4.69
C LEU A 395 -5.09 7.73 -4.64
N ASN A 396 -5.81 7.95 -5.74
CA ASN A 396 -7.26 7.74 -5.78
C ASN A 396 -7.64 6.27 -5.53
N LEU A 397 -6.92 5.32 -6.15
CA LEU A 397 -7.15 3.88 -5.97
C LEU A 397 -6.87 3.46 -4.54
N LEU A 398 -5.71 3.84 -3.99
CA LEU A 398 -5.36 3.53 -2.59
C LEU A 398 -6.33 4.20 -1.60
N SER A 399 -6.77 5.43 -1.89
CA SER A 399 -7.79 6.11 -1.08
C SER A 399 -9.11 5.34 -1.07
N LEU A 400 -9.57 4.88 -2.23
CA LEU A 400 -10.77 4.08 -2.34
C LEU A 400 -10.63 2.76 -1.57
N ALA A 401 -9.52 2.03 -1.80
CA ALA A 401 -9.23 0.76 -1.16
C ALA A 401 -9.18 0.87 0.37
N TYR A 402 -8.38 1.80 0.90
CA TYR A 402 -8.24 1.97 2.35
C TYR A 402 -9.52 2.47 3.02
N ASN A 403 -10.36 3.26 2.33
CA ASN A 403 -11.66 3.64 2.88
C ASN A 403 -12.60 2.44 2.97
N PHE A 404 -12.70 1.62 1.92
CA PHE A 404 -13.54 0.41 1.96
C PHE A 404 -13.05 -0.62 2.99
N LEU A 405 -11.74 -0.75 3.15
CA LEU A 405 -11.12 -1.62 4.15
C LEU A 405 -11.09 -1.00 5.55
N GLN A 406 -11.57 0.24 5.73
CA GLN A 406 -11.58 0.97 7.00
C GLN A 406 -10.19 1.14 7.63
N ARG A 407 -9.18 1.48 6.81
CA ARG A 407 -7.77 1.69 7.22
C ARG A 407 -7.35 3.17 7.06
N PRO A 408 -7.97 4.13 7.77
CA PRO A 408 -7.75 5.56 7.55
C PRO A 408 -6.31 6.03 7.87
N GLN A 409 -5.59 5.34 8.76
CA GLN A 409 -4.21 5.68 9.07
C GLN A 409 -3.27 5.34 7.91
N LEU A 410 -3.47 4.19 7.24
CA LEU A 410 -2.70 3.84 6.03
C LEU A 410 -2.99 4.83 4.89
N LEU A 411 -4.25 5.28 4.78
CA LEU A 411 -4.62 6.35 3.87
C LEU A 411 -3.87 7.66 4.17
N HIS A 412 -3.84 8.09 5.43
CA HIS A 412 -3.10 9.30 5.81
C HIS A 412 -1.60 9.17 5.51
N ILE A 413 -1.01 8.00 5.76
CA ILE A 413 0.39 7.72 5.44
C ILE A 413 0.64 7.81 3.93
N VAL A 414 -0.20 7.22 3.08
CA VAL A 414 0.02 7.28 1.62
C VAL A 414 -0.17 8.69 1.06
N GLN A 415 -1.11 9.46 1.61
CA GLN A 415 -1.32 10.87 1.25
C GLN A 415 -0.07 11.71 1.56
N ALA A 416 0.45 11.60 2.79
CA ALA A 416 1.67 12.28 3.22
C ALA A 416 2.88 11.85 2.37
N HIS A 417 3.00 10.54 2.11
CA HIS A 417 4.10 9.97 1.35
C HIS A 417 4.09 10.45 -0.10
N LEU A 418 2.99 10.29 -0.85
CA LEU A 418 2.93 10.69 -2.26
C LEU A 418 3.13 12.21 -2.42
N LYS A 419 2.68 13.03 -1.48
CA LYS A 419 2.89 14.49 -1.49
C LYS A 419 4.37 14.89 -1.41
N ASN A 420 5.21 14.10 -0.71
CA ASN A 420 6.62 14.43 -0.46
C ASN A 420 7.59 13.28 -0.85
N ARG A 421 7.19 12.42 -1.79
CA ARG A 421 7.91 11.18 -2.13
C ARG A 421 9.29 11.50 -2.70
N SER A 422 10.34 10.95 -2.10
CA SER A 422 11.74 11.23 -2.48
C SER A 422 12.51 9.95 -2.79
N LYS A 423 13.43 10.03 -3.76
CA LYS A 423 14.42 8.98 -4.06
C LYS A 423 15.71 9.14 -3.25
N SER A 424 15.78 10.15 -2.38
CA SER A 424 16.91 10.34 -1.44
C SER A 424 17.05 9.13 -0.51
N LEU A 425 18.29 8.85 -0.08
CA LEU A 425 18.58 7.90 0.98
C LEU A 425 18.72 8.56 2.36
N ASP A 426 18.90 9.88 2.39
CA ASP A 426 18.77 10.67 3.60
C ASP A 426 17.31 11.16 3.72
N LEU A 427 16.59 10.53 4.65
CA LEU A 427 15.15 10.66 4.82
C LEU A 427 14.78 11.04 6.27
N SER A 428 15.77 11.52 7.04
CA SER A 428 15.46 12.15 8.32
C SER A 428 14.72 13.47 8.09
N VAL A 429 13.52 13.59 8.64
CA VAL A 429 12.77 14.85 8.65
C VAL A 429 13.07 15.67 9.90
N LEU A 430 13.82 15.10 10.84
CA LEU A 430 14.21 15.71 12.11
C LEU A 430 15.43 16.60 11.88
N GLN A 431 15.32 17.86 12.30
CA GLN A 431 16.42 18.82 12.29
C GLN A 431 16.87 19.07 13.72
N PHE A 432 18.07 18.61 14.02
CA PHE A 432 18.74 18.88 15.30
C PHE A 432 19.52 20.19 15.15
N ASP A 433 19.53 21.00 16.21
CA ASP A 433 20.30 22.26 16.27
C ASP A 433 21.81 22.00 16.40
#